data_AF-A0A918NZK4-F1
#
_entry.id   AF-A0A918NZK4-F1
#
_cell.length_a   1.000
_cell.length_b   1.000
_cell.length_c   1.000
_cell.angle_alpha   90.00
_cell.angle_beta   90.00
_cell.angle_gamma   90.00
#
_symmetry.space_group_name_H-M   'P 1'
#
loop_
_entity.id
_entity.type
_entity.pdbx_description
1 polymer ?
#
loop_
_entity_poly.entity_id
_entity_poly.type
_entity_poly.pdbx_seq_one_letter_code
_entity_poly.pdbx_strand_id
1 'polypeptide(L)' 'MALMSLDPTGKGRKRWTMRWKAPLNAFQIEFEGRLAPSNT' A
#
# COMPACT_ATOMS: atom_id res chain seq x y z
N MET A 1 25.41 11.97 -14.62
CA MET A 1 24.51 10.92 -14.05
C MET A 1 23.59 11.60 -13.06
N ALA A 2 22.28 11.65 -13.32
CA ALA A 2 21.33 12.21 -12.37
C ALA A 2 20.51 11.05 -11.79
N LEU A 3 20.75 10.70 -10.52
CA LEU A 3 19.85 9.86 -9.73
C LEU A 3 18.64 10.73 -9.37
N MET A 4 17.77 11.02 -10.35
CA MET A 4 16.55 11.77 -10.07
C MET A 4 15.57 10.82 -9.39
N SER A 5 15.39 11.04 -8.09
CA SER A 5 14.37 10.37 -7.28
C SER A 5 13.00 10.54 -7.96
N LEU A 6 12.29 9.42 -8.19
CA LEU A 6 10.99 9.34 -8.86
C LEU A 6 9.90 10.21 -8.18
N ASP A 7 10.05 10.50 -6.89
CA ASP A 7 9.22 11.46 -6.16
C ASP A 7 10.05 12.10 -5.03
N PRO A 8 10.83 13.15 -5.31
CA PRO A 8 11.73 13.76 -4.30
C PRO A 8 10.96 14.44 -3.16
N THR A 9 9.65 14.62 -3.32
CA THR A 9 8.78 15.28 -2.33
C THR A 9 7.87 14.32 -1.57
N GLY A 10 7.81 13.05 -1.96
CA GLY A 10 6.92 12.04 -1.36
C GLY A 10 5.42 12.32 -1.53
N LYS A 11 5.02 13.32 -2.33
CA LYS A 11 3.62 13.73 -2.51
C LYS A 11 2.82 12.69 -3.29
N GLY A 12 3.44 12.00 -4.24
CA GLY A 12 2.85 10.88 -4.97
C GLY A 12 2.54 9.73 -4.02
N ARG A 13 3.52 9.35 -3.19
CA ARG A 13 3.34 8.30 -2.17
C ARG A 13 2.20 8.65 -1.20
N LYS A 14 2.16 9.89 -0.68
CA LYS A 14 1.11 10.33 0.25
C LYS A 14 -0.29 10.31 -0.39
N ARG A 15 -0.42 10.74 -1.65
CA ARG A 15 -1.70 10.69 -2.37
C ARG A 15 -2.16 9.27 -2.62
N TRP A 16 -1.24 8.38 -2.97
CA TRP A 16 -1.54 6.97 -3.18
C TRP A 16 -2.01 6.29 -1.88
N THR A 17 -1.28 6.47 -0.77
CA THR A 17 -1.68 5.86 0.51
C THR A 17 -3.03 6.38 1.00
N MET A 18 -3.32 7.68 0.87
CA MET A 18 -4.63 8.24 1.22
C MET A 18 -5.76 7.68 0.34
N ARG A 19 -5.53 7.57 -0.98
CA ARG A 19 -6.54 7.05 -1.92
C ARG A 19 -6.86 5.58 -1.68
N TRP A 20 -5.89 4.78 -1.26
CA TRP A 20 -6.05 3.34 -1.09
C TRP A 20 -6.33 2.89 0.35
N LYS A 21 -6.26 3.77 1.35
CA LYS A 21 -6.46 3.41 2.77
C LYS A 21 -7.81 2.75 3.05
N ALA A 22 -8.91 3.35 2.59
CA ALA A 22 -10.25 2.82 2.84
C ALA A 22 -10.50 1.47 2.11
N PRO A 23 -10.18 1.34 0.81
CA PRO A 23 -10.22 0.05 0.12
C PRO A 23 -9.40 -1.04 0.83
N LEU A 24 -8.16 -0.75 1.21
CA LEU A 24 -7.28 -1.72 1.87
C LEU A 24 -7.81 -2.17 3.23
N ASN A 25 -8.39 -1.25 4.01
CA ASN A 25 -9.08 -1.60 5.25
C ASN A 25 -10.28 -2.52 5.00
N ALA A 26 -11.07 -2.26 3.96
CA ALA A 26 -12.18 -3.13 3.57
C ALA A 26 -11.69 -4.51 3.10
N PHE A 27 -10.61 -4.58 2.33
CA PHE A 27 -9.96 -5.84 1.95
C PHE A 27 -9.49 -6.65 3.16
N GLN A 28 -8.97 -5.99 4.19
CA GLN A 28 -8.53 -6.68 5.40
C GLN A 28 -9.69 -7.34 6.17
N ILE A 29 -10.86 -6.71 6.17
CA ILE A 29 -12.07 -7.23 6.82
C ILE A 29 -12.67 -8.37 5.99
N GLU A 30 -12.81 -8.17 4.68
CA GLU A 30 -13.47 -9.13 3.79
C GLU A 30 -12.66 -10.42 3.59
N PHE A 31 -11.33 -10.33 3.66
CA PHE A 31 -10.42 -11.46 3.42
C PHE A 31 -9.70 -11.93 4.70
N GLU A 32 -10.30 -11.70 5.86
CA GLU A 32 -9.77 -12.17 7.14
C GLU A 32 -9.60 -13.72 7.13
N GLY A 33 -8.42 -14.20 7.55
CA GLY A 33 -8.09 -15.63 7.56
C GLY A 33 -7.59 -16.25 6.24
N ARG A 34 -7.52 -15.49 5.14
CA ARG A 34 -6.98 -15.98 3.83
C ARG A 34 -5.58 -15.47 3.48
N LEU A 35 -5.08 -14.46 4.19
CA LEU A 35 -3.82 -13.77 3.86
C LEU A 35 -2.58 -14.30 4.59
N ALA A 36 -2.73 -15.23 5.53
CA ALA A 36 -1.60 -15.91 6.15
C ALA A 36 -1.29 -17.19 5.37
N PRO A 37 -0.10 -17.37 4.76
CA PRO A 37 0.32 -18.70 4.39
C PRO A 37 0.38 -19.53 5.67
N SER A 38 -0.36 -20.64 5.71
CA SER A 38 -0.18 -21.65 6.74
C SER A 38 1.26 -22.15 6.65
N ASN A 39 2.14 -21.64 7.51
CA ASN A 39 3.50 -22.12 7.64
C ASN A 39 3.44 -23.54 8.22
N THR A 40 3.30 -24.53 7.33
CA THR A 40 3.52 -25.95 7.62
C THR A 40 5.02 -26.23 7.60
#